data_AF-A0A4Q5W6Y0-F1
#
_entry.id   AF-A0A4Q5W6Y0-F1
#
_cell.length_a   1.000
_cell.length_b   1.000
_cell.length_c   1.000
_cell.angle_alpha   90.00
_cell.angle_beta   90.00
_cell.angle_gamma   90.00
#
_symmetry.space_group_name_H-M   'P 1'
#
loop_
_entity.id
_entity.type
_entity.pdbx_description
1 polymer ?
#
loop_
_entity_poly.entity_id
_entity_poly.type
_entity_poly.pdbx_seq_one_letter_code
_entity_poly.pdbx_strand_id
1 'polypeptide(L)'
;MQTMLAQHLQAPVAGSQLQSVTVGTSVGLFEHYNYRFRLRVYDWDPVAQRPGEELTDADIQVQGSRRNITVRLDSFGITLPQRDFIVAVEWLWLPENAHPFGTSGGTCYYPGIRFKANDPRAGESWAYSTVWGGWTSTHHFRNEKTSAAISAVVRY
;
A
#
# COMPACT_ATOMS: atom_id res chain seq x y z
N MET A 1 -4.03 -13.78 -8.67
CA MET A 1 -3.88 -13.38 -7.26
C MET A 1 -3.29 -11.98 -7.25
N GLN A 2 -3.94 -11.03 -6.57
CA GLN A 2 -3.35 -9.71 -6.34
C GLN A 2 -2.24 -9.86 -5.30
N THR A 3 -1.07 -9.30 -5.57
CA THR A 3 0.08 -9.39 -4.67
C THR A 3 0.40 -8.05 -4.02
N MET A 4 -0.11 -6.94 -4.57
CA MET A 4 0.11 -5.62 -3.99
C MET A 4 -1.15 -4.77 -4.09
N LEU A 5 -1.33 -3.91 -3.09
CA LEU A 5 -2.27 -2.80 -3.08
C LEU A 5 -1.49 -1.52 -2.86
N ALA A 6 -1.76 -0.50 -3.66
CA ALA A 6 -1.05 0.76 -3.62
C ALA A 6 -1.99 1.96 -3.59
N GLN A 7 -1.45 3.06 -3.09
CA GLN A 7 -2.14 4.34 -3.00
C GLN A 7 -1.28 5.41 -3.67
N HIS A 8 -1.90 6.16 -4.57
CA HIS A 8 -1.32 7.38 -5.12
C HIS A 8 -1.42 8.52 -4.11
N LEU A 9 -0.28 9.15 -3.85
CA LEU A 9 -0.10 10.22 -2.88
C LEU A 9 0.60 11.41 -3.54
N GLN A 10 0.42 12.60 -2.96
CA GLN A 10 1.03 13.82 -3.45
C GLN A 10 1.85 14.50 -2.35
N ALA A 11 3.11 14.81 -2.66
CA ALA A 11 4.00 15.61 -1.85
C ALA A 11 3.79 17.12 -2.12
N PRO A 12 4.14 17.99 -1.17
CA PRO A 12 4.05 19.45 -1.37
C PRO A 12 4.89 19.92 -2.57
N VAL A 13 6.12 19.42 -2.68
CA VAL A 13 7.09 19.80 -3.73
C VAL A 13 7.88 18.58 -4.20
N ALA A 14 8.37 18.63 -5.45
CA ALA A 14 9.33 17.67 -5.96
C ALA A 14 10.64 17.76 -5.16
N GLY A 15 11.37 16.64 -5.05
CA GLY A 15 12.57 16.53 -4.22
C GLY A 15 12.29 16.35 -2.71
N SER A 16 11.02 16.27 -2.30
CA SER A 16 10.67 15.96 -0.91
C SER A 16 11.24 14.59 -0.50
N GLN A 17 11.64 14.45 0.76
CA GLN A 17 12.12 13.19 1.31
C GLN A 17 11.05 12.47 2.09
N LEU A 18 10.85 11.18 1.84
CA LEU A 18 9.87 10.37 2.55
C LEU A 18 10.36 10.07 3.97
N GLN A 19 9.60 10.51 4.97
CA GLN A 19 9.97 10.36 6.39
C GLN A 19 9.28 9.16 7.03
N SER A 20 7.99 8.98 6.77
CA SER A 20 7.28 7.81 7.29
C SER A 20 6.05 7.48 6.46
N VAL A 21 5.61 6.22 6.57
CA VAL A 21 4.37 5.72 6.00
C VAL A 21 3.52 5.13 7.12
N THR A 22 2.23 5.40 7.09
CA THR A 22 1.24 4.78 7.96
C THR A 22 0.27 3.96 7.13
N VAL A 23 0.11 2.70 7.51
CA VAL A 23 -0.81 1.74 6.91
C VAL A 23 -1.92 1.43 7.90
N GLY A 24 -3.16 1.68 7.52
CA GLY A 24 -4.36 1.35 8.28
C GLY A 24 -4.81 -0.07 7.99
N THR A 25 -4.69 -0.94 8.98
CA THR A 25 -5.14 -2.33 8.91
C THR A 25 -6.54 -2.51 9.51
N SER A 26 -7.27 -3.53 9.08
CA SER A 26 -8.49 -4.01 9.69
C SER A 26 -8.07 -4.91 10.85
N VAL A 27 -8.53 -4.60 12.05
CA VAL A 27 -8.42 -5.51 13.18
C VAL A 27 -9.84 -5.98 13.49
N GLY A 28 -10.04 -7.29 13.60
CA GLY A 28 -11.27 -7.83 14.17
C GLY A 28 -11.35 -7.42 15.64
N LEU A 29 -12.56 -7.22 16.18
CA LEU A 29 -12.77 -6.86 17.58
C LEU A 29 -12.20 -7.91 18.57
N PHE A 30 -11.98 -9.13 18.11
CA PHE A 30 -11.50 -10.27 18.91
C PHE A 30 -10.28 -10.96 18.31
N GLU A 31 -9.69 -10.40 17.25
CA GLU A 31 -8.61 -11.06 16.50
C GLU A 31 -7.35 -10.19 16.50
N HIS A 32 -6.32 -10.67 17.20
CA HIS A 32 -4.98 -10.14 17.13
C HIS A 32 -4.30 -10.64 15.87
N TYR A 33 -4.53 -9.95 14.75
CA TYR A 33 -3.82 -10.24 13.53
C TYR A 33 -2.41 -9.69 13.59
N ASN A 34 -1.39 -10.54 13.53
CA ASN A 34 0.00 -10.13 13.30
C ASN A 34 0.24 -10.10 11.79
N TYR A 35 0.07 -8.93 11.18
CA TYR A 35 0.31 -8.78 9.75
C TYR A 35 1.80 -8.59 9.49
N ARG A 36 2.34 -9.35 8.53
CA ARG A 36 3.62 -9.05 7.88
C ARG A 36 3.41 -8.67 6.44
N PHE A 37 3.97 -7.54 6.02
CA PHE A 37 3.94 -7.10 4.64
C PHE A 37 5.22 -6.34 4.32
N ARG A 38 5.46 -6.12 3.03
CA ARG A 38 6.56 -5.27 2.58
C ARG A 38 6.02 -3.94 2.08
N LEU A 39 6.68 -2.85 2.41
CA LEU A 39 6.42 -1.55 1.80
C LEU A 39 7.26 -1.38 0.55
N ARG A 40 6.64 -0.84 -0.49
CA ARG A 40 7.26 -0.49 -1.76
C ARG A 40 6.90 0.95 -2.09
N VAL A 41 7.83 1.70 -2.67
CA VAL A 41 7.61 3.09 -3.06
C VAL A 41 7.97 3.22 -4.52
N TYR A 42 7.04 3.75 -5.32
CA TYR A 42 7.23 3.93 -6.76
C TYR A 42 7.08 5.39 -7.12
N ASP A 43 7.74 5.79 -8.21
CA ASP A 43 7.45 7.03 -8.88
C ASP A 43 6.07 6.97 -9.57
N TRP A 44 5.55 8.13 -9.96
CA TRP A 44 4.40 8.22 -10.84
C TRP A 44 4.84 8.30 -12.30
N ASP A 45 4.29 7.45 -13.17
CA ASP A 45 4.46 7.58 -14.62
C ASP A 45 3.36 8.52 -15.18
N PRO A 46 3.68 9.78 -15.55
CA PRO A 46 2.68 10.71 -16.03
C PRO A 46 2.19 10.40 -17.45
N VAL A 47 2.93 9.61 -18.23
CA VAL A 47 2.54 9.24 -19.60
C VAL A 47 1.56 8.08 -19.57
N ALA A 48 1.89 7.02 -18.83
CA ALA A 48 1.02 5.86 -18.69
C ALA A 48 -0.05 6.00 -17.60
N GLN A 49 0.01 7.08 -16.80
CA GLN A 49 -0.90 7.37 -15.70
C GLN A 49 -1.04 6.18 -14.74
N ARG A 50 0.09 5.64 -14.28
CA ARG A 50 0.15 4.45 -13.41
C ARG A 50 1.43 4.45 -12.55
N PRO A 51 1.57 3.53 -11.58
CA PRO A 51 2.83 3.36 -10.86
C PRO A 51 3.99 3.07 -11.84
N GLY A 52 5.07 3.83 -11.70
CA GLY A 52 6.27 3.77 -12.52
C GLY A 52 7.39 2.93 -11.90
N GLU A 53 8.62 3.44 -11.95
CA GLU A 53 9.80 2.77 -11.41
C GLU A 53 9.82 2.75 -9.88
N GLU A 54 10.39 1.71 -9.29
CA GLU A 54 10.57 1.62 -7.84
C GLU A 54 11.68 2.59 -7.38
N LEU A 55 11.43 3.36 -6.33
CA LEU A 55 12.33 4.41 -5.84
C LEU A 55 13.38 3.88 -4.85
N THR A 56 13.30 2.61 -4.45
CA THR A 56 14.26 2.00 -3.52
C THR A 56 14.32 0.49 -3.69
N ASP A 57 15.52 -0.06 -3.66
CA ASP A 57 15.73 -1.52 -3.62
C ASP A 57 15.70 -2.09 -2.19
N ALA A 58 15.49 -1.25 -1.18
CA ALA A 58 15.52 -1.66 0.21
C ALA A 58 14.35 -2.61 0.55
N ASP A 59 14.65 -3.70 1.26
CA ASP A 59 13.63 -4.62 1.76
C ASP A 59 12.97 -4.06 3.04
N ILE A 60 11.93 -3.25 2.87
CA ILE A 60 11.20 -2.61 3.97
C ILE A 60 10.10 -3.56 4.47
N GLN A 61 10.48 -4.57 5.24
CA GLN A 61 9.51 -5.46 5.87
C GLN A 61 8.90 -4.82 7.12
N VAL A 62 7.59 -4.97 7.23
CA VAL A 62 6.78 -4.38 8.29
C VAL A 62 6.01 -5.48 8.98
N GLN A 63 6.13 -5.53 10.30
CA GLN A 63 5.33 -6.40 11.16
C GLN A 63 4.51 -5.53 12.11
N GLY A 64 3.23 -5.82 12.23
CA GLY A 64 2.41 -5.15 13.22
C GLY A 64 1.03 -5.76 13.42
N SER A 65 0.50 -5.53 14.61
CA SER A 65 -0.84 -6.00 15.02
C SER A 65 -1.81 -4.90 15.38
N ARG A 66 -1.41 -3.65 15.12
CA ARG A 66 -2.21 -2.46 15.41
C ARG A 66 -3.04 -2.07 14.20
N ARG A 67 -4.18 -1.45 14.47
CA ARG A 67 -5.09 -0.86 13.47
C ARG A 67 -4.42 0.17 12.54
N ASN A 68 -3.36 0.82 13.03
CA ASN A 68 -2.50 1.71 12.25
C ASN A 68 -1.06 1.31 12.55
N ILE A 69 -0.29 1.00 11.51
CA ILE A 69 1.13 0.64 11.60
C ILE A 69 1.92 1.76 10.92
N THR A 70 2.73 2.48 11.69
CA THR A 70 3.57 3.56 11.19
C THR A 70 5.02 3.10 11.15
N VAL A 71 5.66 3.30 9.99
CA VAL A 71 7.03 2.90 9.71
C VAL A 71 7.83 4.16 9.40
N ARG A 72 8.92 4.36 10.13
CA ARG A 72 9.88 5.42 9.83
C ARG A 72 10.77 4.98 8.68
N LEU A 73 10.94 5.88 7.71
CA LEU A 73 11.64 5.65 6.45
C LEU A 73 12.83 6.61 6.27
N ASP A 74 13.11 7.46 7.26
CA ASP A 74 14.16 8.48 7.21
C ASP A 74 15.55 7.88 6.90
N SER A 75 15.84 6.70 7.43
CA SER A 75 17.12 6.00 7.25
C SER A 75 17.32 5.44 5.85
N PHE A 76 16.26 5.34 5.04
CA PHE A 76 16.35 4.80 3.67
C PHE A 76 16.66 5.88 2.63
N GLY A 77 16.63 7.16 3.00
CA GLY A 77 17.03 8.26 2.11
C GLY A 77 16.16 8.42 0.85
N ILE A 78 14.92 7.90 0.87
CA ILE A 78 14.04 7.88 -0.30
C ILE A 78 13.63 9.31 -0.64
N THR A 79 14.11 9.79 -1.79
CA THR A 79 13.80 11.12 -2.32
C THR A 79 12.77 10.98 -3.43
N LEU A 80 11.70 11.77 -3.36
CA LEU A 80 10.61 11.75 -4.33
C LEU A 80 10.99 12.67 -5.52
N PRO A 81 11.25 12.13 -6.72
CA PRO A 81 11.67 12.95 -7.86
C PRO A 81 10.55 13.88 -8.34
N GLN A 82 9.30 13.46 -8.17
CA GLN A 82 8.10 14.19 -8.55
C GLN A 82 7.23 14.48 -7.32
N ARG A 83 6.20 15.33 -7.49
CA ARG A 83 5.18 15.54 -6.45
C ARG A 83 4.29 14.32 -6.29
N ASP A 84 3.96 13.64 -7.37
CA ASP A 84 3.11 12.47 -7.38
C ASP A 84 3.94 11.21 -7.21
N PHE A 85 3.51 10.33 -6.31
CA PHE A 85 4.22 9.09 -6.01
C PHE A 85 3.25 8.02 -5.51
N ILE A 86 3.70 6.78 -5.51
CA ILE A 86 2.89 5.63 -5.10
C ILE A 86 3.54 4.96 -3.90
N VAL A 87 2.72 4.61 -2.91
CA VAL A 87 3.13 3.71 -1.83
C VAL A 87 2.31 2.44 -1.94
N ALA A 88 2.98 1.30 -2.11
CA ALA A 88 2.36 0.00 -2.15
C ALA A 88 2.68 -0.84 -0.91
N VAL A 89 1.71 -1.64 -0.52
CA VAL A 89 1.86 -2.75 0.39
C VAL A 89 1.94 -4.00 -0.47
N GLU A 90 2.98 -4.80 -0.28
CA GLU A 90 3.18 -6.10 -0.92
C GLU A 90 2.87 -7.22 0.07
N TRP A 91 2.07 -8.17 -0.38
CA TRP A 91 1.58 -9.29 0.40
C TRP A 91 2.70 -10.31 0.53
N LEU A 92 3.06 -10.66 1.77
CA LEU A 92 3.98 -11.75 2.04
C LEU A 92 3.18 -13.05 2.23
N TRP A 93 3.55 -14.08 1.47
CA TRP A 93 2.89 -15.39 1.48
C TRP A 93 3.44 -16.24 2.62
N LEU A 94 3.10 -15.83 3.84
CA LEU A 94 3.55 -16.46 5.07
C LEU A 94 2.36 -17.15 5.76
N PRO A 95 2.56 -18.29 6.42
CA PRO A 95 1.50 -18.98 7.16
C PRO A 95 0.76 -18.10 8.16
N GLU A 96 1.44 -17.13 8.77
CA GLU A 96 0.85 -16.19 9.73
C GLU A 96 -0.06 -15.12 9.09
N ASN A 97 0.07 -14.87 7.79
CA ASN A 97 -0.84 -14.02 7.02
C ASN A 97 -2.01 -14.81 6.40
N ALA A 98 -2.08 -16.11 6.66
CA ALA A 98 -3.10 -17.00 6.12
C ALA A 98 -4.39 -16.89 6.93
N HIS A 99 -5.50 -16.63 6.26
CA HIS A 99 -6.81 -16.53 6.87
C HIS A 99 -7.81 -17.47 6.19
N PRO A 100 -8.67 -18.17 6.94
CA PRO A 100 -9.73 -18.95 6.36
C PRO A 100 -10.67 -18.04 5.57
N PHE A 101 -10.97 -18.42 4.34
CA PHE A 101 -11.86 -17.74 3.41
C PHE A 101 -13.15 -18.54 3.25
N GLY A 102 -14.24 -17.98 3.78
CA GLY A 102 -15.56 -18.61 3.72
C GLY A 102 -15.69 -19.88 4.57
N THR A 103 -16.87 -20.50 4.52
CA THR A 103 -17.18 -21.76 5.22
C THR A 103 -16.65 -23.00 4.50
N SER A 104 -16.15 -22.87 3.27
CA SER A 104 -15.65 -23.96 2.43
C SER A 104 -14.18 -24.35 2.68
N GLY A 105 -13.49 -23.71 3.64
CA GLY A 105 -12.12 -24.05 4.01
C GLY A 105 -11.03 -23.50 3.07
N GLY A 106 -11.37 -22.55 2.20
CA GLY A 106 -10.36 -21.82 1.42
C GLY A 106 -9.39 -21.06 2.33
N THR A 107 -8.17 -20.79 1.86
CA THR A 107 -7.22 -19.91 2.57
C THR A 107 -6.94 -18.71 1.70
N CYS A 108 -7.09 -17.51 2.27
CA CYS A 108 -6.71 -16.26 1.62
C CYS A 108 -5.54 -15.64 2.38
N TYR A 109 -4.66 -14.97 1.64
CA TYR A 109 -3.54 -14.23 2.20
C TYR A 109 -3.79 -12.77 1.89
N TYR A 110 -4.07 -11.97 2.91
CA TYR A 110 -4.07 -10.52 2.76
C TYR A 110 -3.79 -9.84 4.10
N PRO A 111 -2.82 -8.91 4.19
CA PRO A 111 -2.90 -7.90 5.22
C PRO A 111 -4.24 -7.19 5.01
N GLY A 112 -5.11 -7.24 6.00
CA GLY A 112 -6.39 -6.58 5.93
C GLY A 112 -6.20 -5.08 5.84
N ILE A 113 -5.99 -4.52 4.64
CA ILE A 113 -5.82 -3.07 4.47
C ILE A 113 -7.21 -2.45 4.42
N ARG A 114 -7.45 -1.47 5.29
CA ARG A 114 -8.72 -0.74 5.27
C ARG A 114 -8.79 0.14 4.04
N PHE A 115 -10.01 0.36 3.56
CA PHE A 115 -10.32 1.42 2.62
C PHE A 115 -11.00 2.57 3.36
N LYS A 116 -10.68 3.79 2.97
CA LYS A 116 -11.38 5.01 3.38
C LYS A 116 -12.40 5.35 2.29
N ALA A 117 -13.57 5.83 2.70
CA ALA A 117 -14.56 6.36 1.77
C ALA A 117 -14.13 7.77 1.33
N ASN A 118 -14.25 8.04 0.02
CA ASN A 118 -14.30 9.37 -0.60
C ASN A 118 -13.40 10.42 0.08
N ASP A 119 -12.09 10.30 -0.08
CA ASP A 119 -11.18 11.42 0.12
C ASP A 119 -10.91 12.05 -1.26
N PRO A 120 -11.49 13.23 -1.59
CA PRO A 120 -11.28 13.86 -2.89
C PRO A 120 -9.84 14.32 -3.12
N ARG A 121 -9.00 14.32 -2.07
CA ARG A 121 -7.57 14.62 -2.14
C ARG A 121 -6.71 13.37 -2.26
N ALA A 122 -7.26 12.20 -1.98
CA ALA A 122 -6.53 10.96 -2.15
C ALA A 122 -6.56 10.57 -3.62
N GLY A 123 -5.38 10.27 -4.17
CA GLY A 123 -5.26 9.73 -5.51
C GLY A 123 -5.93 8.37 -5.65
N GLU A 124 -5.87 7.83 -6.85
CA GLU A 124 -6.40 6.51 -7.14
C GLU A 124 -5.64 5.40 -6.38
N SER A 125 -6.35 4.34 -6.01
CA SER A 125 -5.76 3.11 -5.50
C SER A 125 -5.50 2.13 -6.64
N TRP A 126 -4.42 1.37 -6.52
CA TRP A 126 -3.92 0.47 -7.55
C TRP A 126 -3.72 -0.93 -7.00
N ALA A 127 -3.97 -1.96 -7.79
CA ALA A 127 -3.66 -3.33 -7.46
C ALA A 127 -2.66 -3.89 -8.48
N TYR A 128 -1.66 -4.64 -8.01
CA TYR A 128 -0.76 -5.38 -8.88
C TYR A 128 -1.12 -6.87 -8.88
N SER A 129 -1.20 -7.47 -10.06
CA SER A 129 -1.44 -8.91 -10.24
C SER A 129 -0.22 -9.55 -10.89
N THR A 130 0.41 -10.50 -10.21
CA THR A 130 1.49 -11.33 -10.80
C THR A 130 0.99 -12.27 -11.88
N VAL A 131 -0.33 -12.56 -11.91
CA VAL A 131 -0.93 -13.44 -12.93
C VAL A 131 -1.01 -12.73 -14.29
N TRP A 132 -1.19 -11.41 -14.29
CA TRP A 132 -1.33 -10.61 -15.51
C TRP A 132 -0.14 -9.67 -15.73
N GLY A 133 0.82 -9.64 -14.80
CA GLY A 133 2.05 -8.86 -14.89
C GLY A 133 1.82 -7.36 -14.99
N GLY A 134 0.88 -6.80 -14.23
CA GLY A 134 0.52 -5.40 -14.40
C GLY A 134 -0.25 -4.77 -13.25
N TRP A 135 -0.18 -3.43 -13.23
CA TRP A 135 -0.99 -2.56 -12.40
C TRP A 135 -2.38 -2.39 -13.00
N THR A 136 -3.39 -2.43 -12.15
CA THR A 136 -4.78 -2.15 -12.52
C THR A 136 -5.38 -1.23 -11.47
N SER A 137 -6.12 -0.22 -11.94
CA SER A 137 -6.93 0.64 -11.09
C SER A 137 -7.90 -0.17 -10.22
N THR A 138 -8.05 0.20 -8.96
CA THR A 138 -9.07 -0.41 -8.10
C THR A 138 -10.48 0.18 -8.31
N HIS A 139 -10.63 1.27 -9.08
CA HIS A 139 -11.94 1.88 -9.37
C HIS A 139 -12.89 0.94 -10.11
N HIS A 140 -12.36 -0.05 -10.83
CA HIS A 140 -13.19 -1.07 -11.50
C HIS A 140 -13.82 -2.10 -10.54
N PHE A 141 -13.34 -2.22 -9.30
CA PHE A 141 -13.79 -3.25 -8.37
C PHE A 141 -14.76 -2.73 -7.29
N ARG A 142 -14.84 -1.41 -7.09
CA ARG A 142 -15.78 -0.77 -6.15
C ARG A 142 -16.33 0.50 -6.80
N ASN A 143 -17.65 0.63 -6.86
CA ASN A 143 -18.41 1.71 -7.51
C ASN A 143 -18.17 3.13 -6.93
N GLU A 144 -17.20 3.32 -6.05
CA GLU A 144 -16.86 4.61 -5.44
C GLU A 144 -15.33 4.71 -5.33
N LYS A 145 -14.81 5.95 -5.41
CA LYS A 145 -13.38 6.25 -5.25
C LYS A 145 -12.93 5.87 -3.85
N THR A 146 -12.52 4.61 -3.71
CA THR A 146 -12.05 4.03 -2.45
C THR A 146 -10.54 4.15 -2.41
N SER A 147 -10.04 4.82 -1.38
CA SER A 147 -8.62 4.99 -1.16
C SER A 147 -8.16 3.99 -0.13
N ALA A 148 -7.09 3.24 -0.42
CA ALA A 148 -6.44 2.42 0.58
C ALA A 148 -6.02 3.32 1.75
N ALA A 149 -6.11 2.80 2.99
CA ALA A 149 -5.76 3.54 4.19
C ALA A 149 -4.24 3.66 4.35
N ILE A 150 -3.55 4.19 3.34
CA ILE A 150 -2.12 4.42 3.30
C ILE A 150 -1.91 5.94 3.28
N SER A 151 -0.99 6.44 4.10
CA SER A 151 -0.63 7.85 4.14
C SER A 151 0.86 8.01 4.40
N ALA A 152 1.45 9.11 3.96
CA ALA A 152 2.86 9.40 4.12
C ALA A 152 3.11 10.76 4.79
N VAL A 153 4.23 10.86 5.49
CA VAL A 153 4.80 12.13 5.95
C VAL A 153 6.09 12.34 5.17
N VAL A 154 6.26 13.54 4.63
CA VAL A 154 7.44 13.94 3.87
C VAL A 154 8.09 15.19 4.49
N ARG A 155 9.38 15.35 4.28
CA ARG A 155 10.15 16.56 4.59
C ARG A 155 10.47 17.29 3.29
N TYR A 156 10.23 18.59 3.26
CA TYR A 156 10.42 19.45 2.10
C TYR A 156 11.28 20.66 2.44
#